data_AF-A0A519R0Q7-F1
#
_entry.id   AF-A0A519R0Q7-F1
#
_cell.length_a   1.000
_cell.length_b   1.000
_cell.length_c   1.000
_cell.angle_alpha   90.00
_cell.angle_beta   90.00
_cell.angle_gamma   90.00
#
_symmetry.space_group_name_H-M   'P 1'
#
loop_
_entity.id
_entity.type
_entity.pdbx_description
1 polymer ?
#
loop_
_entity_poly.entity_id
_entity_poly.type
_entity_poly.pdbx_seq_one_letter_code
_entity_poly.pdbx_strand_id
1 'polypeptide(L)'
;MSNGKITIGYDKNPMSIFFTFKGKHIIGDKLVHEVDRNQQLISRFTDSVTAKPKLYPSLTDFENTIQYKSQRYICVAPASVWFTKQYPEDKWVELIDALPDTYKIYLLGSPQDKDLCKSIADKTNRENVTDLSGKLSLLESAALIKDAEMNYVNDSAPMHIASAMNASVCAVYCSTVPEFGFGPLSDRSFIVETQTLLTCRPCGLHGYKSCPEGHFKCAFDITLLQLLKVIPK
;
A
#
# COMPACT_ATOMS: atom_id res chain seq x y z
N MET A 1 24.71 -6.74 -22.87
CA MET A 1 24.93 -6.37 -21.46
C MET A 1 25.40 -4.92 -21.40
N SER A 2 25.16 -4.20 -20.31
CA SER A 2 25.41 -2.75 -20.18
C SER A 2 26.88 -2.32 -20.11
N ASN A 3 27.85 -3.23 -20.32
CA ASN A 3 29.30 -3.00 -20.17
C ASN A 3 29.73 -2.43 -18.80
N GLY A 4 28.93 -2.64 -17.75
CA GLY A 4 29.26 -2.23 -16.39
C GLY A 4 30.49 -2.98 -15.85
N LYS A 5 31.43 -2.25 -15.23
CA LYS A 5 32.65 -2.83 -14.62
C LYS A 5 32.35 -3.71 -13.41
N ILE A 6 31.27 -3.40 -12.68
CA ILE A 6 30.79 -4.15 -11.53
C ILE A 6 29.30 -4.41 -11.73
N THR A 7 28.91 -5.67 -11.58
CA THR A 7 27.52 -6.10 -11.65
C THR A 7 27.13 -6.73 -10.31
N ILE A 8 26.02 -6.28 -9.73
CA ILE A 8 25.53 -6.76 -8.43
C ILE A 8 24.06 -7.09 -8.55
N GLY A 9 23.64 -8.17 -7.91
CA GLY A 9 22.23 -8.55 -7.80
C GLY A 9 22.04 -9.74 -6.89
N TYR A 10 20.83 -10.28 -6.84
CA TYR A 10 20.54 -11.45 -6.04
C TYR A 10 20.91 -12.76 -6.72
N ASP A 11 21.30 -13.75 -5.92
CA ASP A 11 21.65 -15.12 -6.32
C ASP A 11 20.53 -15.87 -7.06
N LYS A 12 19.27 -15.62 -6.70
CA LYS A 12 18.08 -16.17 -7.37
C LYS A 12 17.91 -15.77 -8.84
N ASN A 13 18.63 -14.74 -9.31
CA ASN A 13 18.55 -14.33 -10.71
C ASN A 13 19.17 -15.42 -11.60
N PRO A 14 18.50 -15.89 -12.67
CA PRO A 14 19.06 -16.91 -13.57
C PRO A 14 20.43 -16.55 -14.17
N MET A 15 20.72 -15.24 -14.29
CA MET A 15 21.97 -14.70 -14.81
C MET A 15 22.97 -14.34 -13.69
N SER A 16 22.72 -14.74 -12.44
CA SER A 16 23.57 -14.37 -11.30
C SER A 16 25.00 -14.90 -11.43
N ILE A 17 25.26 -15.91 -12.27
CA ILE A 17 26.61 -16.39 -12.60
C ILE A 17 27.50 -15.29 -13.19
N PHE A 18 26.93 -14.27 -13.82
CA PHE A 18 27.65 -13.15 -14.43
C PHE A 18 27.77 -11.92 -13.50
N PHE A 19 27.28 -12.01 -12.26
CA PHE A 19 27.41 -10.92 -11.29
C PHE A 19 28.78 -10.96 -10.60
N THR A 20 29.44 -9.81 -10.51
CA THR A 20 30.64 -9.60 -9.69
C THR A 20 30.36 -9.89 -8.21
N PHE A 21 29.21 -9.42 -7.71
CA PHE A 21 28.78 -9.67 -6.33
C PHE A 21 27.32 -10.17 -6.29
N LYS A 22 27.05 -11.10 -5.38
CA LYS A 22 25.73 -11.74 -5.24
C LYS A 22 25.24 -11.58 -3.80
N GLY A 23 24.06 -11.00 -3.63
CA GLY A 23 23.33 -11.01 -2.36
C GLY A 23 22.41 -12.24 -2.28
N LYS A 24 22.17 -12.76 -1.07
CA LYS A 24 21.12 -13.75 -0.86
C LYS A 24 19.76 -13.05 -0.81
N HIS A 25 18.76 -13.60 -1.49
CA HIS A 25 17.40 -13.08 -1.42
C HIS A 25 16.48 -14.00 -0.62
N ILE A 26 16.42 -13.75 0.69
CA ILE A 26 15.61 -14.55 1.62
C ILE A 26 14.41 -13.71 2.07
N ILE A 27 13.20 -14.22 1.85
CA ILE A 27 11.94 -13.64 2.35
C ILE A 27 11.44 -14.49 3.51
N GLY A 28 10.92 -13.84 4.56
CA GLY A 28 10.23 -14.52 5.67
C GLY A 28 11.11 -14.96 6.84
N ASP A 29 12.44 -14.78 6.76
CA ASP A 29 13.37 -14.98 7.88
C ASP A 29 13.76 -13.60 8.45
N LYS A 30 13.46 -13.35 9.74
CA LYS A 30 13.89 -12.17 10.53
C LYS A 30 13.32 -10.77 10.23
N LEU A 31 12.09 -10.64 9.73
CA LEU A 31 11.42 -9.32 9.50
C LEU A 31 12.26 -8.30 8.71
N VAL A 32 13.22 -8.74 7.88
CA VAL A 32 14.04 -7.81 7.09
C VAL A 32 13.17 -7.20 6.01
N HIS A 33 13.07 -5.88 5.98
CA HIS A 33 12.26 -5.18 4.98
C HIS A 33 12.93 -5.26 3.60
N GLU A 34 12.14 -5.31 2.52
CA GLU A 34 12.64 -5.39 1.15
C GLU A 34 13.58 -4.22 0.79
N VAL A 35 13.32 -3.04 1.38
CA VAL A 35 14.18 -1.87 1.25
C VAL A 35 15.58 -2.11 1.82
N ASP A 36 15.69 -2.80 2.97
CA ASP A 36 16.97 -3.16 3.55
C ASP A 36 17.68 -4.21 2.70
N ARG A 37 16.95 -5.23 2.20
CA ARG A 37 17.52 -6.24 1.30
C ARG A 37 18.15 -5.58 0.07
N ASN A 38 17.44 -4.65 -0.56
CA ASN A 38 17.93 -3.95 -1.75
C ASN A 38 19.13 -3.05 -1.43
N GLN A 39 19.15 -2.41 -0.26
CA GLN A 39 20.30 -1.59 0.15
C GLN A 39 21.54 -2.41 0.51
N GLN A 40 21.38 -3.63 1.02
CA GLN A 40 22.52 -4.54 1.24
C GLN A 40 23.31 -4.80 -0.05
N LEU A 41 22.65 -4.82 -1.22
CA LEU A 41 23.33 -4.99 -2.50
C LEU A 41 24.30 -3.84 -2.81
N ILE A 42 24.00 -2.62 -2.36
CA ILE A 42 24.82 -1.42 -2.62
C ILE A 42 25.63 -0.95 -1.41
N SER A 43 25.57 -1.66 -0.27
CA SER A 43 26.25 -1.30 0.98
C SER A 43 27.74 -0.97 0.84
N ARG A 44 28.44 -1.57 -0.14
CA ARG A 44 29.85 -1.29 -0.43
C ARG A 44 30.12 0.13 -0.98
N PHE A 45 29.07 0.81 -1.43
CA PHE A 45 29.12 2.15 -2.01
C PHE A 45 28.40 3.19 -1.16
N THR A 46 27.83 2.79 -0.03
CA THR A 46 27.09 3.68 0.87
C THR A 46 27.72 3.66 2.26
N ASP A 47 27.26 4.58 3.11
CA ASP A 47 27.58 4.64 4.54
C ASP A 47 26.88 3.54 5.37
N SER A 48 26.20 2.60 4.69
CA SER A 48 25.39 1.53 5.30
C SER A 48 24.21 2.04 6.16
N VAL A 49 23.81 3.31 6.02
CA VAL A 49 22.60 3.85 6.63
C VAL A 49 21.40 3.56 5.72
N THR A 50 20.37 2.87 6.25
CA THR A 50 19.16 2.58 5.48
C THR A 50 18.41 3.87 5.14
N ALA A 51 18.28 4.16 3.84
CA ALA A 51 17.40 5.20 3.34
C ALA A 51 15.95 4.69 3.20
N LYS A 52 14.97 5.47 3.65
CA LYS A 52 13.55 5.23 3.32
C LYS A 52 13.29 5.52 1.83
N PRO A 53 12.32 4.83 1.19
CA PRO A 53 11.91 5.20 -0.17
C PRO A 53 11.44 6.66 -0.20
N LYS A 54 11.61 7.32 -1.35
CA LYS A 54 11.17 8.70 -1.57
C LYS A 54 10.61 8.90 -2.97
N LEU A 55 9.54 9.67 -3.06
CA LEU A 55 9.02 10.23 -4.31
C LEU A 55 9.19 11.74 -4.29
N TYR A 56 9.32 12.34 -5.47
CA TYR A 56 9.57 13.77 -5.65
C TYR A 56 8.52 14.39 -6.58
N PRO A 57 7.26 14.57 -6.13
CA PRO A 57 6.29 15.34 -6.90
C PRO A 57 6.83 16.74 -7.17
N SER A 58 6.64 17.23 -8.39
CA SER A 58 6.98 18.59 -8.79
C SER A 58 6.02 19.61 -8.15
N LEU A 59 6.36 20.91 -8.24
CA LEU A 59 5.45 21.97 -7.83
C LEU A 59 4.11 21.89 -8.56
N THR A 60 4.13 21.59 -9.86
CA THR A 60 2.92 21.41 -10.66
C THR A 60 2.06 20.24 -10.18
N ASP A 61 2.66 19.12 -9.75
CA ASP A 61 1.91 18.00 -9.17
C ASP A 61 1.18 18.42 -7.88
N PHE A 62 1.80 19.28 -7.05
CA PHE A 62 1.16 19.84 -5.87
C PHE A 62 0.06 20.84 -6.23
N GLU A 63 0.30 21.73 -7.20
CA GLU A 63 -0.67 22.72 -7.68
C GLU A 63 -1.93 22.04 -8.23
N ASN A 64 -1.78 20.98 -9.03
CA ASN A 64 -2.90 20.24 -9.62
C ASN A 64 -3.80 19.57 -8.56
N THR A 65 -3.29 19.37 -7.34
CA THR A 65 -4.05 18.75 -6.24
C THR A 65 -4.60 19.75 -5.22
N ILE A 66 -4.31 21.06 -5.35
CA ILE A 66 -4.65 22.07 -4.32
C ILE A 66 -6.16 22.17 -4.06
N GLN A 67 -6.96 22.01 -5.11
CA GLN A 67 -8.43 22.01 -5.06
C GLN A 67 -9.01 20.89 -4.18
N TYR A 68 -8.24 19.83 -3.91
CA TYR A 68 -8.65 18.71 -3.06
C TYR A 68 -8.23 18.90 -1.60
N LYS A 69 -7.50 19.97 -1.26
CA LYS A 69 -6.89 20.17 0.06
C LYS A 69 -7.54 21.30 0.86
N SER A 70 -8.76 21.71 0.49
CA SER A 70 -9.49 22.81 1.15
C SER A 70 -10.06 22.46 2.52
N GLN A 71 -10.16 21.17 2.85
CA GLN A 71 -10.63 20.65 4.13
C GLN A 71 -9.85 19.39 4.49
N ARG A 72 -9.93 18.94 5.75
CA ARG A 72 -9.31 17.67 6.17
C ARG A 72 -9.88 16.51 5.36
N TYR A 73 -9.04 15.60 4.93
CA TYR A 73 -9.47 14.49 4.07
C TYR A 73 -8.74 13.18 4.36
N ILE A 74 -9.38 12.10 3.95
CA ILE A 74 -8.88 10.73 4.00
C ILE A 74 -8.86 10.20 2.56
N CYS A 75 -7.78 9.51 2.20
CA CYS A 75 -7.70 8.78 0.94
C CYS A 75 -7.99 7.30 1.18
N VAL A 76 -8.75 6.69 0.29
CA VAL A 76 -9.02 5.24 0.28
C VAL A 76 -8.60 4.68 -1.07
N ALA A 77 -7.71 3.69 -1.08
CA ALA A 77 -7.30 2.99 -2.30
C ALA A 77 -7.75 1.51 -2.22
N PRO A 78 -8.97 1.20 -2.69
CA PRO A 78 -9.64 -0.06 -2.40
C PRO A 78 -9.14 -1.24 -3.27
N ALA A 79 -8.36 -0.97 -4.31
CA ALA A 79 -7.95 -1.95 -5.29
C ALA A 79 -6.58 -2.60 -5.00
N SER A 80 -6.34 -3.73 -5.68
CA SER A 80 -5.07 -4.45 -5.74
C SER A 80 -5.07 -5.36 -6.96
N VAL A 81 -3.89 -5.66 -7.53
CA VAL A 81 -3.76 -6.59 -8.66
C VAL A 81 -4.32 -7.99 -8.31
N TRP A 82 -4.20 -8.39 -7.04
CA TRP A 82 -4.68 -9.68 -6.56
C TRP A 82 -5.96 -9.51 -5.76
N PHE A 83 -7.04 -10.15 -6.21
CA PHE A 83 -8.34 -10.12 -5.52
C PHE A 83 -8.22 -10.44 -4.03
N THR A 84 -7.45 -11.49 -3.68
CA THR A 84 -7.29 -11.91 -2.28
C THR A 84 -6.55 -10.91 -1.39
N LYS A 85 -5.95 -9.87 -1.96
CA LYS A 85 -5.38 -8.73 -1.22
C LYS A 85 -6.34 -7.56 -1.08
N GLN A 86 -7.46 -7.56 -1.81
CA GLN A 86 -8.47 -6.50 -1.71
C GLN A 86 -9.34 -6.74 -0.49
N TYR A 87 -9.42 -5.76 0.39
CA TYR A 87 -10.47 -5.72 1.41
C TYR A 87 -11.84 -5.63 0.71
N PRO A 88 -12.87 -6.36 1.16
CA PRO A 88 -14.13 -6.48 0.42
C PRO A 88 -14.80 -5.11 0.24
N GLU A 89 -15.47 -4.95 -0.90
CA GLU A 89 -16.14 -3.70 -1.26
C GLU A 89 -17.11 -3.22 -0.17
N ASP A 90 -17.99 -4.09 0.31
CA ASP A 90 -18.98 -3.75 1.34
C ASP A 90 -18.30 -3.35 2.67
N LYS A 91 -17.09 -3.85 2.91
CA LYS A 91 -16.29 -3.47 4.08
C LYS A 91 -15.60 -2.12 3.92
N TRP A 92 -15.25 -1.73 2.70
CA TRP A 92 -14.84 -0.35 2.42
C TRP A 92 -16.01 0.62 2.60
N VAL A 93 -17.21 0.25 2.13
CA VAL A 93 -18.43 1.04 2.35
C VAL A 93 -18.71 1.20 3.84
N GLU A 94 -18.68 0.10 4.61
CA GLU A 94 -18.85 0.12 6.07
C GLU A 94 -17.83 1.05 6.76
N LEU A 95 -16.56 1.03 6.33
CA LEU A 95 -15.56 1.95 6.83
C LEU A 95 -15.92 3.39 6.52
N ILE A 96 -16.17 3.72 5.26
CA ILE A 96 -16.43 5.08 4.79
C ILE A 96 -17.63 5.70 5.50
N ASP A 97 -18.71 4.94 5.67
CA ASP A 97 -19.94 5.39 6.35
C ASP A 97 -19.70 5.66 7.85
N ALA A 98 -18.73 5.00 8.47
CA ALA A 98 -18.41 5.17 9.89
C ALA A 98 -17.35 6.24 10.18
N LEU A 99 -16.73 6.82 9.15
CA LEU A 99 -15.75 7.91 9.32
C LEU A 99 -16.46 9.20 9.77
N PRO A 100 -15.81 10.07 10.57
CA PRO A 100 -16.40 11.36 10.94
C PRO A 100 -16.71 12.24 9.72
N ASP A 101 -17.90 12.84 9.65
CA ASP A 101 -18.38 13.68 8.53
C ASP A 101 -17.48 14.88 8.21
N THR A 102 -16.65 15.29 9.17
CA THR A 102 -15.66 16.36 9.01
C THR A 102 -14.57 16.05 7.97
N TYR A 103 -14.35 14.78 7.62
CA TYR A 103 -13.37 14.40 6.61
C TYR A 103 -13.99 14.30 5.21
N LYS A 104 -13.36 14.89 4.21
CA LYS A 104 -13.64 14.51 2.81
C LYS A 104 -13.05 13.13 2.51
N ILE A 105 -13.72 12.34 1.69
CA ILE A 105 -13.19 11.03 1.27
C ILE A 105 -12.80 11.09 -0.21
N TYR A 106 -11.57 10.71 -0.52
CA TYR A 106 -11.08 10.58 -1.88
C TYR A 106 -10.77 9.12 -2.19
N LEU A 107 -11.47 8.55 -3.18
CA LEU A 107 -11.15 7.22 -3.68
C LEU A 107 -10.06 7.33 -4.73
N LEU A 108 -8.96 6.60 -4.54
CA LEU A 108 -7.79 6.59 -5.41
C LEU A 108 -7.64 5.22 -6.08
N GLY A 109 -7.15 5.23 -7.32
CA GLY A 109 -6.91 4.03 -8.10
C GLY A 109 -6.41 4.37 -9.50
N SER A 110 -5.98 3.35 -10.23
CA SER A 110 -5.67 3.49 -11.64
C SER A 110 -6.96 3.63 -12.47
N PRO A 111 -6.87 3.91 -13.79
CA PRO A 111 -8.04 3.90 -14.66
C PRO A 111 -8.81 2.56 -14.67
N GLN A 112 -8.15 1.44 -14.34
CA GLN A 112 -8.78 0.12 -14.28
C GLN A 112 -9.62 -0.07 -13.01
N ASP A 113 -9.40 0.74 -11.97
CA ASP A 113 -10.07 0.63 -10.68
C ASP A 113 -11.39 1.43 -10.63
N LYS A 114 -11.76 2.08 -11.74
CA LYS A 114 -12.88 3.02 -11.83
C LYS A 114 -14.22 2.39 -11.46
N ASP A 115 -14.47 1.17 -11.92
CA ASP A 115 -15.74 0.49 -11.64
C ASP A 115 -15.88 0.15 -10.14
N LEU A 116 -14.79 -0.29 -9.50
CA LEU A 116 -14.76 -0.57 -8.07
C LEU A 116 -14.95 0.72 -7.25
N CYS A 117 -14.21 1.78 -7.59
CA CYS A 117 -14.29 3.06 -6.88
C CYS A 117 -15.68 3.69 -7.04
N LYS A 118 -16.23 3.67 -8.26
CA LYS A 118 -17.60 4.12 -8.51
C LYS A 118 -18.63 3.32 -7.72
N SER A 119 -18.52 2.00 -7.70
CA SER A 119 -19.46 1.16 -6.95
C SER A 119 -19.45 1.45 -5.45
N ILE A 120 -18.26 1.66 -4.86
CA ILE A 120 -18.13 2.09 -3.45
C ILE A 120 -18.75 3.47 -3.24
N ALA A 121 -18.49 4.42 -4.13
CA ALA A 121 -19.04 5.77 -4.05
C ALA A 121 -20.57 5.82 -4.21
N ASP A 122 -21.16 4.88 -4.97
CA ASP A 122 -22.61 4.79 -5.17
C ASP A 122 -23.32 4.05 -4.00
N LYS A 123 -22.61 3.16 -3.29
CA LYS A 123 -23.18 2.34 -2.19
C LYS A 123 -23.05 2.97 -0.80
N THR A 124 -22.11 3.89 -0.60
CA THR A 124 -21.96 4.65 0.65
C THR A 124 -23.15 5.58 0.88
N ASN A 125 -23.55 5.74 2.14
CA ASN A 125 -24.59 6.70 2.54
C ASN A 125 -24.03 8.12 2.70
N ARG A 126 -22.75 8.32 2.38
CA ARG A 126 -22.01 9.55 2.65
C ARG A 126 -21.98 10.47 1.43
N GLU A 127 -22.35 11.74 1.63
CA GLU A 127 -22.45 12.72 0.54
C GLU A 127 -21.10 13.28 0.06
N ASN A 128 -20.05 13.26 0.90
CA ASN A 128 -18.77 13.91 0.62
C ASN A 128 -17.65 12.96 0.16
N VAL A 129 -18.01 11.96 -0.65
CA VAL A 129 -17.09 11.02 -1.30
C VAL A 129 -16.82 11.45 -2.74
N THR A 130 -15.55 11.47 -3.15
CA THR A 130 -15.15 11.81 -4.52
C THR A 130 -14.24 10.74 -5.10
N ASP A 131 -14.68 10.13 -6.19
CA ASP A 131 -13.87 9.20 -6.98
C ASP A 131 -12.85 9.96 -7.84
N LEU A 132 -11.56 9.69 -7.61
CA LEU A 132 -10.43 10.23 -8.37
C LEU A 132 -9.65 9.12 -9.11
N SER A 133 -10.19 7.90 -9.19
CA SER A 133 -9.57 6.79 -9.91
C SER A 133 -9.30 7.15 -11.38
N GLY A 134 -8.04 6.98 -11.80
CA GLY A 134 -7.59 7.34 -13.14
C GLY A 134 -7.61 8.85 -13.48
N LYS A 135 -7.87 9.74 -12.52
CA LYS A 135 -7.90 11.20 -12.74
C LYS A 135 -6.61 11.91 -12.36
N LEU A 136 -5.75 11.25 -11.59
CA LEU A 136 -4.47 11.79 -11.14
C LEU A 136 -3.31 10.96 -11.71
N SER A 137 -2.21 11.64 -12.01
CA SER A 137 -0.91 11.00 -12.26
C SER A 137 -0.41 10.28 -11.00
N LEU A 138 0.66 9.48 -11.15
CA LEU A 138 1.31 8.85 -10.00
C LEU A 138 1.82 9.90 -8.99
N LEU A 139 2.44 10.97 -9.47
CA LEU A 139 3.04 12.00 -8.62
C LEU A 139 1.98 12.95 -8.05
N GLU A 140 0.89 13.21 -8.77
CA GLU A 140 -0.28 13.91 -8.21
C GLU A 140 -0.97 13.08 -7.13
N SER A 141 -1.11 11.76 -7.33
CA SER A 141 -1.61 10.86 -6.28
C SER A 141 -0.71 10.88 -5.06
N ALA A 142 0.62 10.86 -5.25
CA ALA A 142 1.59 10.97 -4.16
C ALA A 142 1.48 12.33 -3.44
N ALA A 143 1.30 13.43 -4.17
CA ALA A 143 1.09 14.76 -3.62
C ALA A 143 -0.19 14.86 -2.79
N LEU A 144 -1.27 14.19 -3.19
CA LEU A 144 -2.51 14.14 -2.43
C LEU A 144 -2.40 13.21 -1.21
N ILE A 145 -1.84 12.02 -1.37
CA ILE A 145 -1.59 11.04 -0.29
C ILE A 145 -0.76 11.66 0.85
N LYS A 146 0.26 12.45 0.49
CA LYS A 146 1.18 13.10 1.43
C LYS A 146 0.47 13.90 2.54
N ASP A 147 -0.58 14.65 2.16
CA ASP A 147 -1.24 15.60 3.07
C ASP A 147 -2.57 15.06 3.63
N ALA A 148 -2.91 13.80 3.33
CA ALA A 148 -4.09 13.14 3.90
C ALA A 148 -3.91 12.86 5.40
N GLU A 149 -5.01 12.97 6.15
CA GLU A 149 -5.03 12.67 7.59
C GLU A 149 -4.80 11.17 7.86
N MET A 150 -5.31 10.33 6.96
CA MET A 150 -5.05 8.91 6.90
C MET A 150 -5.22 8.43 5.46
N ASN A 151 -4.37 7.49 5.06
CA ASN A 151 -4.51 6.74 3.80
C ASN A 151 -4.90 5.30 4.14
N TYR A 152 -6.14 4.89 3.84
CA TYR A 152 -6.54 3.49 3.94
C TYR A 152 -6.26 2.77 2.63
N VAL A 153 -5.47 1.72 2.70
CA VAL A 153 -4.93 1.03 1.51
C VAL A 153 -4.91 -0.47 1.76
N ASN A 154 -4.93 -1.27 0.71
CA ASN A 154 -4.53 -2.67 0.81
C ASN A 154 -3.00 -2.81 0.89
N ASP A 155 -2.49 -4.03 1.09
CA ASP A 155 -1.11 -4.43 0.73
C ASP A 155 -0.89 -4.34 -0.81
N SER A 156 -0.79 -3.11 -1.31
CA SER A 156 -0.64 -2.74 -2.72
C SER A 156 0.14 -1.42 -2.90
N ALA A 157 0.36 -0.99 -4.15
CA ALA A 157 1.22 0.15 -4.48
C ALA A 157 0.95 1.46 -3.69
N PRO A 158 -0.31 1.87 -3.42
CA PRO A 158 -0.62 3.04 -2.60
C PRO A 158 0.03 3.05 -1.20
N MET A 159 0.19 1.89 -0.55
CA MET A 159 0.91 1.78 0.73
C MET A 159 2.39 2.20 0.60
N HIS A 160 3.04 1.79 -0.50
CA HIS A 160 4.42 2.15 -0.76
C HIS A 160 4.56 3.61 -1.19
N ILE A 161 3.58 4.18 -1.90
CA ILE A 161 3.52 5.62 -2.19
C ILE A 161 3.42 6.41 -0.88
N ALA A 162 2.53 6.02 0.03
CA ALA A 162 2.40 6.65 1.35
C ALA A 162 3.72 6.57 2.13
N SER A 163 4.38 5.41 2.12
CA SER A 163 5.71 5.22 2.73
C SER A 163 6.76 6.15 2.14
N ALA A 164 6.76 6.32 0.81
CA ALA A 164 7.70 7.17 0.10
C ALA A 164 7.47 8.68 0.33
N MET A 165 6.23 9.05 0.66
CA MET A 165 5.85 10.42 1.01
C MET A 165 5.85 10.68 2.53
N ASN A 166 6.20 9.69 3.34
CA ASN A 166 6.05 9.67 4.80
C ASN A 166 4.64 10.07 5.28
N ALA A 167 3.62 9.65 4.53
CA ALA A 167 2.22 9.97 4.81
C ALA A 167 1.62 8.99 5.83
N SER A 168 0.65 9.47 6.63
CA SER A 168 -0.10 8.61 7.56
C SER A 168 -0.83 7.50 6.79
N VAL A 169 -0.62 6.24 7.15
CA VAL A 169 -1.17 5.10 6.39
C VAL A 169 -1.69 3.99 7.30
N CYS A 170 -2.84 3.43 6.94
CA CYS A 170 -3.41 2.23 7.52
C CYS A 170 -3.55 1.18 6.41
N ALA A 171 -2.66 0.18 6.44
CA ALA A 171 -2.62 -0.88 5.43
C ALA A 171 -3.41 -2.10 5.90
N VAL A 172 -4.34 -2.55 5.07
CA VAL A 172 -5.16 -3.75 5.29
C VAL A 172 -4.50 -4.95 4.63
N TYR A 173 -4.15 -5.95 5.45
CA TYR A 173 -3.52 -7.19 5.02
C TYR A 173 -4.53 -8.34 5.09
N CYS A 174 -4.93 -8.82 3.91
CA CYS A 174 -5.83 -9.97 3.76
C CYS A 174 -5.03 -11.27 3.62
N SER A 175 -4.79 -11.73 2.38
CA SER A 175 -4.16 -13.04 2.12
C SER A 175 -2.66 -13.12 2.34
N THR A 176 -1.97 -11.98 2.38
CA THR A 176 -0.54 -11.86 2.69
C THR A 176 -0.32 -11.42 4.13
N VAL A 177 0.94 -11.48 4.57
CA VAL A 177 1.34 -11.18 5.94
C VAL A 177 2.50 -10.17 5.94
N PRO A 178 2.56 -9.25 6.92
CA PRO A 178 3.60 -8.22 6.99
C PRO A 178 5.01 -8.79 7.16
N GLU A 179 5.14 -10.01 7.68
CA GLU A 179 6.40 -10.74 7.92
C GLU A 179 7.21 -10.99 6.65
N PHE A 180 6.58 -10.90 5.48
CA PHE A 180 7.30 -10.93 4.20
C PHE A 180 8.22 -9.71 4.01
N GLY A 181 8.07 -8.66 4.80
CA GLY A 181 8.93 -7.47 4.80
C GLY A 181 8.54 -6.44 3.75
N PHE A 182 7.24 -6.29 3.50
CA PHE A 182 6.68 -5.30 2.56
C PHE A 182 5.75 -4.27 3.24
N GLY A 183 5.79 -4.21 4.58
CA GLY A 183 4.98 -3.29 5.37
C GLY A 183 5.19 -1.81 5.04
N PRO A 184 4.33 -0.91 5.58
CA PRO A 184 4.54 0.52 5.46
C PRO A 184 5.80 0.97 6.24
N LEU A 185 6.47 2.00 5.74
CA LEU A 185 7.65 2.61 6.37
C LEU A 185 7.41 4.06 6.86
N SER A 186 6.19 4.57 6.73
CA SER A 186 5.81 5.88 7.26
C SER A 186 5.94 5.91 8.79
N ASP A 187 6.33 7.07 9.33
CA ASP A 187 6.48 7.28 10.77
C ASP A 187 5.16 7.05 11.52
N ARG A 188 4.04 7.44 10.91
CA ARG A 188 2.70 7.11 11.38
C ARG A 188 2.08 6.06 10.47
N SER A 189 2.24 4.80 10.82
CA SER A 189 1.70 3.69 10.06
C SER A 189 1.01 2.67 10.96
N PHE A 190 -0.02 2.03 10.42
CA PHE A 190 -0.79 0.98 11.06
C PHE A 190 -0.97 -0.17 10.07
N ILE A 191 -0.87 -1.40 10.57
CA ILE A 191 -1.25 -2.60 9.85
C ILE A 191 -2.49 -3.16 10.52
N VAL A 192 -3.51 -3.45 9.73
CA VAL A 192 -4.74 -4.11 10.16
C VAL A 192 -4.84 -5.44 9.42
N GLU A 193 -5.02 -6.51 10.17
CA GLU A 193 -5.14 -7.88 9.65
C GLU A 193 -6.07 -8.70 10.55
N THR A 194 -6.55 -9.83 10.06
CA THR A 194 -7.39 -10.70 10.87
C THR A 194 -6.67 -11.17 12.14
N GLN A 195 -7.39 -11.18 13.26
CA GLN A 195 -6.92 -11.79 14.51
C GLN A 195 -7.24 -13.29 14.57
N THR A 196 -8.03 -13.79 13.63
CA THR A 196 -8.33 -15.21 13.50
C THR A 196 -7.09 -15.94 12.97
N LEU A 197 -6.65 -16.97 13.70
CA LEU A 197 -5.61 -17.86 13.20
C LEU A 197 -6.16 -18.71 12.04
N LEU A 198 -5.60 -18.51 10.85
CA LEU A 198 -5.99 -19.21 9.63
C LEU A 198 -4.82 -20.04 9.11
N THR A 199 -4.98 -21.35 9.02
CA THR A 199 -3.96 -22.26 8.50
C THR A 199 -3.64 -22.01 7.03
N CYS A 200 -4.57 -21.40 6.29
CA CYS A 200 -4.38 -21.03 4.88
C CYS A 200 -3.67 -19.68 4.69
N ARG A 201 -3.30 -18.95 5.76
CA ARG A 201 -2.70 -17.61 5.69
C ARG A 201 -1.23 -17.66 6.15
N PRO A 202 -0.28 -17.09 5.38
CA PRO A 202 -0.46 -16.45 4.08
C PRO A 202 -0.88 -17.45 2.99
N CYS A 203 -1.76 -17.03 2.07
CA CYS A 203 -2.15 -17.89 0.94
C CYS A 203 -0.95 -18.13 0.00
N GLY A 204 -0.05 -17.15 -0.11
CA GLY A 204 1.17 -17.19 -0.89
C GLY A 204 1.89 -15.84 -0.84
N LEU A 205 3.04 -15.72 -1.49
CA LEU A 205 3.88 -14.51 -1.42
C LEU A 205 3.19 -13.26 -2.00
N HIS A 206 2.42 -13.42 -3.08
CA HIS A 206 1.85 -12.30 -3.82
C HIS A 206 0.33 -12.16 -3.69
N GLY A 207 -0.37 -13.22 -3.28
CA GLY A 207 -1.82 -13.34 -3.37
C GLY A 207 -2.29 -14.04 -4.65
N TYR A 208 -3.60 -14.31 -4.71
CA TYR A 208 -4.29 -15.03 -5.78
C TYR A 208 -5.49 -14.26 -6.34
N LYS A 209 -5.99 -14.73 -7.49
CA LYS A 209 -7.19 -14.21 -8.17
C LYS A 209 -8.51 -14.57 -7.48
N SER A 210 -8.50 -15.57 -6.60
CA SER A 210 -9.66 -15.99 -5.80
C SER A 210 -9.17 -16.62 -4.49
N CYS A 211 -10.02 -16.61 -3.46
CA CYS A 211 -9.71 -17.28 -2.19
C CYS A 211 -9.73 -18.81 -2.40
N PRO A 212 -8.63 -19.54 -2.14
CA PRO A 212 -8.60 -20.99 -2.34
C PRO A 212 -9.60 -21.75 -1.46
N GLU A 213 -9.85 -21.25 -0.25
CA GLU A 213 -10.75 -21.85 0.73
C GLU A 213 -12.20 -21.35 0.64
N GLY A 214 -12.49 -20.42 -0.29
CA GLY A 214 -13.83 -19.86 -0.54
C GLY A 214 -14.42 -18.94 0.55
N HIS A 215 -13.98 -19.03 1.81
CA HIS A 215 -14.56 -18.27 2.92
C HIS A 215 -14.05 -16.82 3.06
N PHE A 216 -12.85 -16.53 2.55
CA PHE A 216 -12.18 -15.22 2.60
C PHE A 216 -12.15 -14.51 3.98
N LYS A 217 -12.08 -15.30 5.05
CA LYS A 217 -12.07 -14.86 6.47
C LYS A 217 -10.88 -13.97 6.81
N CYS A 218 -9.76 -14.11 6.09
CA CYS A 218 -8.61 -13.23 6.26
C CYS A 218 -8.94 -11.75 6.02
N ALA A 219 -10.03 -11.48 5.29
CA ALA A 219 -10.55 -10.14 5.07
C ALA A 219 -11.83 -9.88 5.87
N PHE A 220 -12.80 -10.81 5.86
CA PHE A 220 -14.09 -10.59 6.52
C PHE A 220 -14.06 -10.56 8.05
N ASP A 221 -13.07 -11.21 8.69
CA ASP A 221 -12.92 -11.21 10.16
C ASP A 221 -12.22 -9.93 10.67
N ILE A 222 -11.74 -9.05 9.77
CA ILE A 222 -11.22 -7.74 10.16
C ILE A 222 -12.40 -6.89 10.62
N THR A 223 -12.34 -6.41 11.86
CA THR A 223 -13.43 -5.63 12.45
C THR A 223 -13.27 -4.15 12.10
N LEU A 224 -14.39 -3.46 11.84
CA LEU A 224 -14.43 -2.02 11.62
C LEU A 224 -13.68 -1.22 12.71
N LEU A 225 -13.80 -1.63 13.98
CA LEU A 225 -13.15 -0.97 15.11
C LEU A 225 -11.62 -0.92 14.98
N GLN A 226 -10.99 -1.91 14.36
CA GLN A 226 -9.54 -1.91 14.14
C GLN A 226 -9.12 -0.74 13.23
N LEU A 227 -9.91 -0.49 12.19
CA LEU A 227 -9.68 0.60 11.24
C LEU A 227 -9.97 1.96 11.89
N LEU A 228 -11.08 2.11 12.60
CA LEU A 228 -11.46 3.41 13.19
C LEU A 228 -10.51 3.89 14.30
N LYS A 229 -9.83 2.98 15.01
CA LYS A 229 -8.91 3.32 16.11
C LYS A 229 -7.67 4.11 15.68
N VAL A 230 -7.32 4.12 14.39
CA VAL A 230 -6.08 4.71 13.88
C VAL A 230 -6.20 6.19 13.51
N ILE A 231 -7.44 6.68 13.37
CA ILE A 231 -7.76 8.05 13.02
C ILE A 231 -7.41 8.97 14.20
N PRO A 232 -6.77 10.12 13.96
CA PRO A 232 -6.56 11.09 15.03
C PRO A 232 -7.92 11.59 15.54
N LYS A 233 -8.07 11.63 16.88
CA LYS A 233 -9.25 12.19 17.55
C LYS A 233 -9.38 13.69 17.27
#